data_AF-A0A1M4ZRY9-F1
#
_entry.id   AF-A0A1M4ZRY9-F1
#
_cell.length_a   1.000
_cell.length_b   1.000
_cell.length_c   1.000
_cell.angle_alpha   90.00
_cell.angle_beta   90.00
_cell.angle_gamma   90.00
#
_symmetry.space_group_name_H-M   'P 1'
#
loop_
_entity.id
_entity.type
_entity.pdbx_description
1 polymer ?
#
loop_
_entity_poly.entity_id
_entity_poly.type
_entity_poly.pdbx_seq_one_letter_code
_entity_poly.pdbx_strand_id
1 'polypeptide(L)'
;MSLSHQEILEHLGRVLESRKPINGGDPATSYVAKLLSKAPDAILKKVGEEATETVMAAKDLQAGRGEADALVYEVADLWFHSLVLLAHFDLDASAVLHELARREGLSGLAEKAARPAD
;
A
#
# COMPACT_ATOMS: atom_id res chain seq x y z
N MET A 1 9.64 -16.46 -16.45
CA MET A 1 8.88 -15.33 -17.02
C MET A 1 8.94 -14.21 -16.00
N SER A 2 9.57 -13.08 -16.33
CA SER A 2 9.52 -11.89 -15.46
C SER A 2 8.11 -11.34 -15.53
N LEU A 3 7.45 -11.18 -14.39
CA LEU A 3 6.21 -10.43 -14.35
C LEU A 3 6.51 -8.98 -14.73
N SER A 4 5.67 -8.36 -15.55
CA SER A 4 5.67 -6.90 -15.71
C SER A 4 5.28 -6.26 -14.36
N HIS A 5 5.69 -5.01 -14.13
CA HIS A 5 5.37 -4.30 -12.88
C HIS A 5 3.86 -4.27 -12.57
N GLN A 6 3.03 -4.20 -13.62
CA GLN A 6 1.58 -4.24 -13.49
C GLN A 6 1.07 -5.64 -13.12
N GLU A 7 1.67 -6.69 -13.69
CA GLU A 7 1.31 -8.08 -13.38
C GLU A 7 1.57 -8.44 -11.91
N ILE A 8 2.54 -7.81 -11.24
CA ILE A 8 2.82 -8.00 -9.81
C ILE A 8 1.65 -7.48 -8.96
N LEU A 9 1.21 -6.24 -9.17
CA LEU A 9 0.12 -5.65 -8.39
C LEU A 9 -1.21 -6.34 -8.65
N GLU A 10 -1.49 -6.73 -9.89
CA GLU A 10 -2.65 -7.52 -10.23
C GLU A 10 -2.62 -8.92 -9.59
N HIS A 11 -1.44 -9.57 -9.59
CA HIS A 11 -1.27 -10.87 -8.92
C HIS A 11 -1.48 -10.74 -7.41
N LEU A 12 -0.89 -9.71 -6.78
CA LEU A 12 -1.12 -9.41 -5.36
C LEU A 12 -2.60 -9.18 -5.08
N GLY A 13 -3.30 -8.40 -5.90
CA GLY A 13 -4.75 -8.20 -5.77
C GLY A 13 -5.54 -9.51 -5.77
N ARG A 14 -5.25 -10.40 -6.73
CA ARG A 14 -5.87 -11.75 -6.78
C ARG A 14 -5.56 -12.59 -5.53
N VAL A 15 -4.32 -12.54 -5.05
CA VAL A 15 -3.92 -13.24 -3.83
C VAL A 15 -4.69 -12.69 -2.63
N LEU A 16 -4.73 -11.37 -2.43
CA LEU A 16 -5.45 -10.72 -1.33
C LEU A 16 -6.94 -11.05 -1.34
N GLU A 17 -7.58 -11.02 -2.51
CA GLU A 17 -8.97 -11.42 -2.70
C GLU A 17 -9.20 -12.88 -2.24
N SER A 18 -8.31 -13.80 -2.64
CA SER A 18 -8.40 -15.21 -2.21
C SER A 18 -8.21 -15.43 -0.71
N ARG A 19 -7.68 -14.44 0.02
CA ARG A 19 -7.48 -14.50 1.48
C ARG A 19 -8.61 -13.85 2.27
N LYS A 20 -9.63 -13.29 1.62
CA LYS A 20 -10.82 -12.81 2.31
C LYS A 20 -11.58 -13.98 2.97
N PRO A 21 -12.16 -13.77 4.16
CA PRO A 21 -12.96 -14.81 4.82
C PRO A 21 -14.11 -15.35 3.95
N ILE A 22 -14.78 -14.47 3.18
CA ILE A 22 -15.87 -14.84 2.27
C ILE A 22 -15.41 -15.76 1.13
N ASN A 23 -14.13 -15.71 0.78
CA ASN A 23 -13.50 -16.53 -0.27
C ASN A 23 -12.76 -17.75 0.30
N GLY A 24 -12.94 -18.07 1.58
CA GLY A 24 -12.32 -19.23 2.24
C GLY A 24 -10.92 -18.98 2.81
N GLY A 25 -10.52 -17.72 2.98
CA GLY A 25 -9.27 -17.38 3.67
C GLY A 25 -9.29 -17.80 5.14
N ASP A 26 -8.29 -18.58 5.54
CA ASP A 26 -8.16 -19.11 6.90
C ASP A 26 -7.14 -18.31 7.75
N PRO A 27 -7.58 -17.62 8.82
CA PRO A 27 -6.71 -16.89 9.75
C PRO A 27 -5.65 -17.74 10.47
N ALA A 28 -5.83 -19.06 10.56
CA ALA A 28 -4.87 -19.95 11.20
C ALA A 28 -3.64 -20.22 10.32
N THR A 29 -3.78 -20.09 9.00
CA THR A 29 -2.75 -20.46 8.02
C THR A 29 -2.30 -19.30 7.13
N SER A 30 -3.01 -18.16 7.13
CA SER A 30 -2.67 -16.98 6.33
C SER A 30 -2.59 -15.71 7.17
N TYR A 31 -1.46 -15.00 7.06
CA TYR A 31 -1.28 -13.68 7.68
C TYR A 31 -2.31 -12.65 7.20
N VAL A 32 -2.56 -12.59 5.90
CA VAL A 32 -3.57 -11.68 5.32
C VAL A 32 -4.97 -12.00 5.84
N ALA A 33 -5.36 -13.28 5.86
CA ALA A 33 -6.65 -13.67 6.42
C ALA A 33 -6.76 -13.31 7.91
N LYS A 34 -5.67 -13.44 8.67
CA LYS A 34 -5.58 -13.01 10.07
C LYS A 34 -5.76 -11.50 10.24
N LEU A 35 -5.18 -10.68 9.36
CA LEU A 35 -5.43 -9.24 9.36
C LEU A 35 -6.88 -8.91 9.01
N LEU A 36 -7.41 -9.52 7.94
CA LEU A 36 -8.78 -9.27 7.45
C LEU A 36 -9.84 -9.69 8.47
N SER A 37 -9.63 -10.78 9.21
CA SER A 37 -10.51 -11.20 10.32
C SER A 37 -10.51 -10.24 11.52
N LYS A 38 -9.56 -9.30 11.58
CA LYS A 38 -9.46 -8.25 12.62
C LYS A 38 -9.54 -6.84 12.03
N ALA A 39 -10.03 -6.73 10.81
CA ALA A 39 -10.20 -5.46 10.13
C ALA A 39 -11.33 -4.63 10.75
N PRO A 40 -11.26 -3.28 10.69
CA PRO A 40 -10.18 -2.51 10.08
C PRO A 40 -8.99 -2.27 11.02
N ASP A 41 -9.17 -2.35 12.33
CA ASP A 41 -8.21 -1.86 13.34
C ASP A 41 -6.81 -2.49 13.22
N ALA A 42 -6.71 -3.81 13.00
CA ALA A 42 -5.42 -4.47 12.86
C ALA A 42 -4.66 -4.01 11.60
N ILE A 43 -5.39 -3.71 10.51
CA ILE A 43 -4.81 -3.23 9.25
C ILE A 43 -4.38 -1.77 9.41
N LEU A 44 -5.25 -0.92 9.98
CA LEU A 44 -4.95 0.50 10.20
C LEU A 44 -3.75 0.69 11.12
N LYS A 45 -3.62 -0.15 12.15
CA LYS A 45 -2.43 -0.14 13.01
C LYS A 45 -1.15 -0.41 12.22
N LYS A 46 -1.14 -1.42 11.33
CA LYS A 46 0.01 -1.74 10.49
C LYS A 46 0.33 -0.59 9.53
N VAL A 47 -0.67 -0.02 8.85
CA VAL A 47 -0.45 1.14 7.97
C VAL A 47 0.22 2.30 8.72
N GLY A 48 -0.19 2.60 9.96
CA GLY A 48 0.45 3.63 10.78
C GLY A 48 1.87 3.29 11.25
N GLU A 49 2.11 2.02 11.58
CA GLU A 49 3.43 1.48 11.95
C GLU A 49 4.41 1.63 10.78
N GLU A 50 4.06 1.09 9.61
CA GLU A 50 4.92 1.12 8.41
C GLU A 50 5.17 2.54 7.89
N ALA A 51 4.18 3.43 8.03
CA ALA A 51 4.36 4.83 7.67
C ALA A 51 5.40 5.51 8.58
N THR A 52 5.43 5.16 9.86
CA THR A 52 6.42 5.66 10.82
C THR A 52 7.79 5.06 10.55
N GLU A 53 7.86 3.76 10.28
CA GLU A 53 9.11 3.05 9.95
C GLU A 53 9.72 3.55 8.64
N THR A 54 8.91 3.80 7.61
CA THR A 54 9.34 4.46 6.36
C THR A 54 10.00 5.82 6.64
N VAL A 55 9.40 6.65 7.51
CA VAL A 55 9.96 7.96 7.89
C VAL A 55 11.29 7.81 8.62
N MET A 56 11.43 6.82 9.51
CA MET A 56 12.66 6.55 10.23
C MET A 56 13.77 6.05 9.30
N ALA A 57 13.47 5.06 8.45
CA ALA A 57 14.41 4.52 7.47
C ALA A 57 14.94 5.60 6.52
N ALA A 58 14.07 6.51 6.06
CA ALA A 58 14.49 7.64 5.23
C ALA A 58 15.44 8.59 5.98
N LYS A 59 15.17 8.88 7.26
CA LYS A 59 16.04 9.73 8.09
C LYS A 59 17.41 9.08 8.34
N ASP A 60 17.44 7.79 8.63
CA ASP A 60 18.70 7.09 8.88
C ASP A 60 19.53 6.94 7.60
N LEU A 61 18.89 6.68 6.45
CA LEU A 61 19.55 6.71 5.16
C LEU A 61 20.17 8.09 4.88
N GLN A 62 19.41 9.17 5.11
CA GLN A 62 19.92 10.54 4.94
C GLN A 62 21.09 10.86 5.89
N ALA A 63 21.06 10.34 7.12
CA ALA A 63 22.11 10.52 8.11
C ALA A 63 23.36 9.64 7.88
N GLY A 64 23.37 8.79 6.84
CA GLY A 64 24.47 7.85 6.56
C GLY A 64 24.57 6.71 7.57
N ARG A 65 23.48 6.40 8.29
CA ARG A 65 23.41 5.31 9.28
C ARG A 65 22.50 4.16 8.85
N GLY A 66 21.83 4.30 7.70
CA GLY A 66 20.92 3.31 7.12
C GLY A 66 21.29 2.96 5.68
N GLU A 67 20.67 1.90 5.18
CA GLU A 67 20.87 1.36 3.82
C GLU A 67 19.64 1.63 2.95
N ALA A 68 19.85 1.80 1.64
CA ALA A 68 18.74 2.06 0.71
C ALA A 68 17.71 0.92 0.70
N ASP A 69 18.16 -0.31 0.87
CA ASP A 69 17.31 -1.49 0.90
C ASP A 69 16.36 -1.48 2.11
N ALA A 70 16.77 -0.91 3.25
CA ALA A 70 15.90 -0.75 4.40
C ALA A 70 14.73 0.20 4.08
N LEU A 71 15.00 1.33 3.40
CA LEU A 71 13.92 2.24 2.97
C LEU A 71 12.97 1.56 1.97
N VAL A 72 13.51 0.82 1.00
CA VAL A 72 12.70 0.09 0.02
C VAL A 72 11.83 -0.96 0.71
N TYR A 73 12.36 -1.64 1.72
CA TYR A 73 11.64 -2.63 2.52
C TYR A 73 10.44 -2.01 3.23
N GLU A 74 10.62 -0.91 3.98
CA GLU A 74 9.53 -0.25 4.70
C GLU A 74 8.47 0.34 3.75
N VAL A 75 8.89 0.89 2.60
CA VAL A 75 7.94 1.39 1.59
C VAL A 75 7.14 0.23 0.99
N ALA A 76 7.78 -0.92 0.76
CA ALA A 76 7.09 -2.10 0.27
C ALA A 76 6.08 -2.64 1.28
N ASP A 77 6.40 -2.63 2.58
CA ASP A 77 5.47 -3.09 3.62
C ASP A 77 4.29 -2.10 3.78
N LEU A 78 4.56 -0.79 3.74
CA LEU A 78 3.52 0.23 3.69
C LEU A 78 2.57 0.03 2.49
N TRP A 79 3.12 -0.25 1.30
CA TRP A 79 2.32 -0.55 0.11
C TRP A 79 1.51 -1.83 0.29
N PHE A 80 2.13 -2.90 0.80
CA PHE A 80 1.45 -4.16 1.06
C PHE A 80 0.26 -3.99 2.00
N HIS A 81 0.47 -3.33 3.15
CA HIS A 81 -0.61 -3.06 4.10
C HIS A 81 -1.68 -2.11 3.56
N SER A 82 -1.30 -1.17 2.69
CA SER A 82 -2.26 -0.33 1.96
C SER A 82 -3.12 -1.16 0.99
N LEU A 83 -2.52 -2.14 0.29
CA LEU A 83 -3.27 -3.05 -0.59
C LEU A 83 -4.22 -3.96 0.20
N VAL A 84 -3.81 -4.45 1.38
CA VAL A 84 -4.68 -5.21 2.29
C VAL A 84 -5.86 -4.34 2.77
N LEU A 85 -5.62 -3.06 3.05
CA LEU A 85 -6.66 -2.09 3.40
C LEU A 85 -7.65 -1.89 2.24
N LEU A 86 -7.17 -1.70 1.01
CA LEU A 86 -8.03 -1.59 -0.17
C LEU A 86 -8.88 -2.86 -0.34
N ALA A 87 -8.28 -4.03 -0.22
CA ALA A 87 -9.00 -5.30 -0.33
C ALA A 87 -10.12 -5.41 0.70
N HIS A 88 -9.90 -4.95 1.95
CA HIS A 88 -10.96 -4.92 2.98
C HIS A 88 -12.19 -4.09 2.55
N PHE A 89 -11.99 -3.04 1.76
CA PHE A 89 -13.05 -2.19 1.20
C PHE A 89 -13.46 -2.57 -0.22
N ASP A 90 -13.16 -3.79 -0.66
CA ASP A 90 -13.47 -4.29 -2.01
C ASP A 90 -12.88 -3.44 -3.16
N LEU A 91 -11.72 -2.85 -2.89
CA LEU A 91 -10.91 -2.11 -3.86
C LEU A 91 -9.60 -2.88 -4.15
N ASP A 92 -8.97 -2.56 -5.28
CA ASP A 92 -7.67 -3.10 -5.66
C ASP A 92 -6.68 -1.99 -6.05
N ALA A 93 -5.46 -2.40 -6.41
CA ALA A 93 -4.40 -1.48 -6.82
C ALA A 93 -4.80 -0.61 -8.03
N SER A 94 -5.69 -1.07 -8.91
CA SER A 94 -6.09 -0.32 -10.10
C SER A 94 -6.77 1.00 -9.73
N ALA A 95 -7.56 1.02 -8.64
CA ALA A 95 -8.19 2.24 -8.15
C ALA A 95 -7.15 3.32 -7.78
N VAL A 96 -6.06 2.92 -7.13
CA VAL A 96 -4.96 3.84 -6.78
C VAL A 96 -4.16 4.24 -8.02
N LEU A 97 -3.86 3.29 -8.92
CA LEU A 97 -3.13 3.57 -10.15
C LEU A 97 -3.90 4.53 -11.07
N HIS A 98 -5.22 4.40 -11.17
CA HIS A 98 -6.07 5.34 -11.90
C HIS A 98 -6.02 6.74 -11.28
N GLU A 99 -6.06 6.87 -9.95
CA GLU A 99 -5.92 8.16 -9.28
C GLU A 99 -4.53 8.76 -9.49
N LEU A 100 -3.47 7.94 -9.46
CA LEU A 100 -2.11 8.39 -9.77
C LEU A 100 -1.98 8.87 -11.23
N ALA A 101 -2.53 8.14 -12.19
CA ALA A 101 -2.54 8.54 -13.60
C ALA A 101 -3.31 9.86 -13.80
N ARG A 102 -4.44 10.04 -13.09
CA ARG A 102 -5.18 11.31 -13.09
C ARG A 102 -4.32 12.47 -12.54
N ARG A 103 -3.54 12.23 -11.48
CA ARG A 103 -2.62 13.21 -10.90
C ARG A 103 -1.39 13.48 -11.75
N GLU A 104 -0.88 12.50 -12.48
CA GLU A 104 0.24 12.71 -13.40
C GLU A 104 -0.11 13.74 -14.49
N GLY A 105 -1.35 13.71 -14.98
CA GLY A 105 -1.89 14.71 -15.92
C GLY A 105 -2.19 16.08 -15.32
N LEU A 106 -2.10 16.24 -14.00
CA LEU A 106 -2.40 17.46 -13.26
C LEU A 106 -1.24 17.77 -12.32
N SER A 107 -0.25 18.56 -12.75
CA SER A 107 0.82 18.94 -11.83
C SER A 107 0.20 19.60 -10.58
N GLY A 108 0.60 19.15 -9.39
CA GLY A 108 0.05 19.69 -8.12
C GLY A 108 0.29 21.20 -7.95
N LEU A 109 1.20 21.77 -8.76
CA LEU A 109 1.41 23.21 -8.91
C LEU A 109 0.30 23.87 -9.75
N ALA A 110 -0.13 23.25 -10.86
CA ALA A 110 -1.24 23.72 -11.68
C ALA A 110 -2.58 23.62 -10.94
N GLU A 111 -2.79 22.54 -10.16
CA GLU A 111 -4.02 22.35 -9.37
C GLU A 111 -4.11 23.36 -8.20
N LYS A 112 -2.98 23.74 -7.59
CA LYS A 112 -2.92 24.85 -6.61
C LYS A 112 -3.13 26.22 -7.27
N ALA A 113 -2.59 26.44 -8.47
CA ALA A 113 -2.77 27.69 -9.21
C ALA A 113 -4.21 27.89 -9.74
N ALA A 114 -4.97 26.80 -9.91
CA ALA A 114 -6.35 26.83 -10.38
C ALA A 114 -7.40 26.99 -9.26
N ARG A 115 -7.01 26.99 -7.98
CA ARG A 115 -7.95 27.27 -6.88
C ARG A 115 -8.26 28.76 -6.82
N PRO A 116 -9.54 29.18 -6.72
CA PRO A 116 -9.85 30.55 -6.35
C PRO A 116 -9.24 30.83 -4.97
N ALA A 117 -8.64 32.01 -4.82
CA ALA A 117 -8.13 32.45 -3.53
C ALA A 117 -9.31 32.56 -2.56
N ASP A 118 -9.21 31.88 -1.41
CA ASP A 118 -10.09 32.10 -0.26
C ASP A 118 -9.82 33.49 0.36
#